data_AF-A0A4R4R9L8-F1
#
_entry.id   AF-A0A4R4R9L8-F1
#
_cell.length_a   1.000
_cell.length_b   1.000
_cell.length_c   1.000
_cell.angle_alpha   90.00
_cell.angle_beta   90.00
_cell.angle_gamma   90.00
#
_symmetry.space_group_name_H-M   'P 1'
#
loop_
_entity.id
_entity.type
_entity.pdbx_description
1 polymer ?
#
loop_
_entity_poly.entity_id
_entity_poly.type
_entity_poly.pdbx_seq_one_letter_code
_entity_poly.pdbx_strand_id
1 'polypeptide(L)'
;DVAGGLLLALGLGLLVAGVYNPEPQESALPSWGPPVLAAGAVVLVVFVLWEIKARTRLFDLSGVRRGPLLATLGVSLLSGAALMVTLVDVVLVAQTVLGKDTTEGALLLTRFLVALPVAAVAGGMIARRFGERWPMAAGMAVSAAGYLLIAAWPADLANASYGPLPRMDTDLVITGLGLGLVIAPVSSAVLGFVPAARHGVASAAVVVARMMGMLLGISALSAWGFYRFHALTADLKPPLPFLMSEDEFARQMKIYNAAVQDALRTEYQEIFWITAGMCVLGALLALAAGGRDGGRDRDGEPGGDRNRPTTRHTGRDSGNDSATGHVPAGGRRNILGDDG
;
A
#
# COMPACT_ATOMS: atom_id res chain seq x y z
N ASP A 1 13.07 16.59 -11.34
CA ASP A 1 14.48 16.22 -11.23
C ASP A 1 14.64 14.77 -11.68
N VAL A 2 15.29 14.58 -12.82
CA VAL A 2 15.33 13.31 -13.57
C VAL A 2 16.36 12.34 -12.98
N ALA A 3 17.45 12.87 -12.43
CA ALA A 3 18.52 12.06 -11.86
C ALA A 3 18.09 11.37 -10.56
N GLY A 4 17.35 12.06 -9.69
CA GLY A 4 16.78 11.47 -8.48
C GLY A 4 15.73 10.40 -8.77
N GLY A 5 14.87 10.64 -9.75
CA GLY A 5 13.87 9.65 -10.21
C GLY A 5 14.51 8.39 -10.79
N LEU A 6 15.59 8.53 -11.57
CA LEU A 6 16.36 7.40 -12.11
C LEU A 6 17.07 6.60 -11.01
N LEU A 7 17.69 7.26 -10.04
CA LEU A 7 18.33 6.60 -8.89
C LEU A 7 17.30 5.81 -8.06
N LEU A 8 16.13 6.40 -7.84
CA LEU A 8 15.05 5.74 -7.12
C LEU A 8 14.53 4.51 -7.89
N ALA A 9 14.23 4.66 -9.18
CA ALA A 9 13.74 3.57 -10.03
C ALA A 9 14.79 2.45 -10.15
N LEU A 10 16.06 2.79 -10.27
CA LEU A 10 17.17 1.84 -10.36
C LEU A 10 17.39 1.10 -9.04
N GLY A 11 17.42 1.81 -7.91
CA GLY A 11 17.58 1.18 -6.59
C GLY A 11 16.44 0.23 -6.27
N LEU A 12 15.21 0.63 -6.60
CA LEU A 12 14.02 -0.19 -6.43
C LEU A 12 13.99 -1.40 -7.38
N GLY A 13 14.35 -1.20 -8.65
CA GLY A 13 14.46 -2.26 -9.64
C GLY A 13 15.51 -3.30 -9.27
N LEU A 14 16.67 -2.86 -8.76
CA LEU A 14 17.72 -3.73 -8.24
C LEU A 14 17.24 -4.52 -7.01
N LEU A 15 16.53 -3.88 -6.07
CA LEU A 15 15.99 -4.59 -4.91
C LEU A 15 14.98 -5.66 -5.32
N VAL A 16 14.04 -5.35 -6.21
CA VAL A 16 13.05 -6.32 -6.71
C VAL A 16 13.74 -7.46 -7.46
N ALA A 17 14.69 -7.14 -8.33
CA ALA A 17 15.46 -8.14 -9.06
C ALA A 17 16.26 -9.04 -8.11
N GLY A 18 16.92 -8.46 -7.10
CA GLY A 18 17.75 -9.21 -6.14
C GLY A 18 16.98 -10.17 -5.24
N VAL A 19 15.68 -9.92 -5.01
CA VAL A 19 14.77 -10.83 -4.29
C VAL A 19 14.19 -11.91 -5.22
N TYR A 20 14.14 -11.66 -6.53
CA TYR A 20 13.58 -12.61 -7.48
C TYR A 20 14.44 -13.87 -7.58
N ASN A 21 13.91 -14.99 -7.10
CA ASN A 21 14.58 -16.27 -7.14
C ASN A 21 13.82 -17.27 -8.03
N PRO A 22 14.38 -17.65 -9.21
CA PRO A 22 13.73 -18.59 -10.11
C PRO A 22 13.73 -20.05 -9.61
N GLU A 23 14.59 -20.40 -8.65
CA GLU A 23 14.73 -21.77 -8.11
C GLU A 23 14.65 -21.77 -6.56
N PRO A 24 13.46 -21.52 -5.99
CA PRO A 24 13.28 -21.39 -4.54
C PRO A 24 13.49 -22.69 -3.75
N GLN A 25 13.66 -23.83 -4.44
CA GLN A 25 13.80 -25.15 -3.83
C GLN A 25 15.24 -25.48 -3.41
N GLU A 26 16.25 -24.81 -3.98
CA GLU A 26 17.66 -25.08 -3.67
C GLU A 26 18.32 -24.01 -2.77
N SER A 27 17.81 -22.78 -2.76
CA SER A 27 18.31 -21.70 -1.89
C SER A 27 17.29 -20.59 -1.72
N ALA A 28 17.27 -19.94 -0.55
CA ALA A 28 16.36 -18.81 -0.28
C ALA A 28 16.63 -17.58 -1.17
N LEU A 29 17.89 -17.40 -1.61
CA LEU A 29 18.30 -16.37 -2.57
C LEU A 29 19.22 -17.00 -3.63
N PRO A 30 19.18 -16.53 -4.89
CA PRO A 30 20.18 -16.90 -5.87
C PRO A 30 21.57 -16.42 -5.43
N SER A 31 22.65 -17.04 -5.91
CA SER A 31 24.02 -16.59 -5.63
C SER A 31 24.29 -15.13 -6.01
N TRP A 32 23.52 -14.59 -6.96
CA TRP A 32 23.56 -13.20 -7.39
C TRP A 32 22.60 -12.26 -6.62
N GLY A 33 21.70 -12.79 -5.79
CA GLY A 33 20.73 -12.01 -5.00
C GLY A 33 21.38 -11.08 -3.95
N PRO A 34 22.26 -11.58 -3.06
CA PRO A 34 22.94 -10.75 -2.06
C PRO A 34 23.74 -9.56 -2.62
N PRO A 35 24.57 -9.70 -3.68
CA PRO A 35 25.27 -8.56 -4.27
C PRO A 35 24.33 -7.57 -4.98
N VAL A 36 23.24 -8.04 -5.59
CA VAL A 36 22.24 -7.16 -6.24
C VAL A 36 21.39 -6.40 -5.21
N LEU A 37 21.04 -7.04 -4.09
CA LEU A 37 20.42 -6.39 -2.93
C LEU A 37 21.33 -5.33 -2.31
N ALA A 38 22.62 -5.66 -2.12
CA ALA A 38 23.61 -4.71 -1.63
C ALA A 38 23.77 -3.52 -2.61
N ALA A 39 23.80 -3.78 -3.91
CA ALA A 39 23.84 -2.73 -4.93
C ALA A 39 22.57 -1.84 -4.89
N GLY A 40 21.38 -2.42 -4.76
CA GLY A 40 20.12 -1.67 -4.61
C GLY A 40 20.10 -0.82 -3.34
N ALA A 41 20.58 -1.34 -2.22
CA ALA A 41 20.72 -0.61 -0.96
C ALA A 41 21.73 0.56 -1.08
N VAL A 42 22.87 0.34 -1.72
CA VAL A 42 23.87 1.39 -1.98
C VAL A 42 23.30 2.48 -2.88
N VAL A 43 22.57 2.12 -3.94
CA VAL A 43 21.91 3.10 -4.82
C VAL A 43 20.86 3.92 -4.07
N LEU A 44 20.12 3.32 -3.13
CA LEU A 44 19.21 4.03 -2.23
C LEU A 44 19.94 4.97 -1.26
N VAL A 45 21.07 4.56 -0.68
CA VAL A 45 21.89 5.43 0.18
C VAL A 45 22.45 6.60 -0.63
N VAL A 46 22.93 6.35 -1.85
CA VAL A 46 23.40 7.38 -2.77
C VAL A 46 22.26 8.34 -3.14
N PHE A 47 21.05 7.82 -3.39
CA PHE A 47 19.86 8.65 -3.60
C PHE A 47 19.59 9.56 -2.40
N VAL A 48 19.57 9.03 -1.17
CA VAL A 48 19.34 9.82 0.05
C VAL A 48 20.41 10.91 0.22
N LEU A 49 21.69 10.57 0.03
CA LEU A 49 22.79 11.53 0.16
C LEU A 49 22.74 12.63 -0.92
N TRP A 50 22.34 12.26 -2.13
CA TRP A 50 22.18 13.17 -3.25
C TRP A 50 20.98 14.11 -3.06
N GLU A 51 19.86 13.59 -2.55
CA GLU A 51 18.65 14.33 -2.21
C GLU A 51 18.90 15.39 -1.11
N ILE A 52 19.75 15.08 -0.11
CA ILE A 52 20.14 16.01 0.95
C ILE A 52 20.99 17.18 0.41
N LYS A 53 21.78 16.94 -0.66
CA LYS A 53 22.72 17.91 -1.24
C LYS A 53 22.13 18.73 -2.40
N ALA A 54 21.07 18.25 -3.06
CA ALA A 54 20.50 18.85 -4.26
C ALA A 54 19.82 20.21 -3.99
N ARG A 55 20.06 21.19 -4.89
CA ARG A 55 19.43 22.53 -4.82
C ARG A 55 17.93 22.51 -5.14
N THR A 56 17.50 21.58 -5.98
CA THR A 56 16.09 21.25 -6.24
C THR A 56 15.79 19.92 -5.55
N ARG A 57 15.26 19.96 -4.32
CA ARG A 57 14.88 18.74 -3.60
C ARG A 57 13.65 18.13 -4.27
N LEU A 58 13.65 16.83 -4.55
CA LEU A 58 12.44 16.09 -4.94
C LEU A 58 11.42 16.22 -3.80
N PHE A 59 11.88 16.04 -2.57
CA PHE A 59 11.14 16.29 -1.33
C PHE A 59 11.27 17.72 -0.83
N ASP A 60 10.85 18.70 -1.64
CA ASP A 60 10.55 20.01 -1.10
C ASP A 60 9.18 19.96 -0.39
N LEU A 61 9.20 19.82 0.94
CA LEU A 61 8.01 19.82 1.79
C LEU A 61 7.61 21.24 2.23
N SER A 62 8.19 22.29 1.63
CA SER A 62 7.73 23.66 1.87
C SER A 62 6.25 23.79 1.46
N GLY A 63 5.39 24.12 2.43
CA GLY A 63 3.94 24.24 2.24
C GLY A 63 3.10 22.97 2.50
N VAL A 64 3.71 21.82 2.84
CA VAL A 64 2.97 20.57 3.10
C VAL A 64 2.78 20.32 4.61
N ARG A 65 1.59 19.88 5.03
CA ARG A 65 1.33 19.43 6.41
C ARG A 65 2.11 18.14 6.69
N ARG A 66 3.28 18.27 7.32
CA ARG A 66 4.24 17.16 7.56
C ARG A 66 3.64 16.02 8.36
N GLY A 67 2.78 16.31 9.35
CA GLY A 67 2.16 15.29 10.21
C GLY A 67 1.30 14.30 9.43
N PRO A 68 0.23 14.74 8.75
CA PRO A 68 -0.63 13.88 7.93
C PRO A 68 0.12 13.11 6.84
N LEU A 69 1.06 13.77 6.15
CA LEU A 69 1.87 13.12 5.13
C LEU A 69 2.70 11.96 5.72
N LEU A 70 3.45 12.21 6.81
CA LEU A 70 4.26 11.17 7.46
C LEU A 70 3.40 10.05 8.02
N ALA A 71 2.23 10.36 8.57
CA ALA A 71 1.27 9.36 9.05
C ALA A 71 0.80 8.46 7.91
N THR A 72 0.40 9.01 6.76
CA THR A 72 -0.02 8.23 5.59
C THR A 72 1.12 7.41 4.98
N LEU A 73 2.35 7.95 4.94
CA LEU A 73 3.53 7.18 4.54
C LEU A 73 3.82 6.03 5.52
N GLY A 74 3.64 6.27 6.82
CA GLY A 74 3.73 5.24 7.85
C GLY A 74 2.69 4.12 7.65
N VAL A 75 1.45 4.46 7.29
CA VAL A 75 0.43 3.47 6.91
C VAL A 75 0.87 2.67 5.68
N SER A 76 1.42 3.32 4.65
CA SER A 76 1.96 2.63 3.47
C SER A 76 3.06 1.64 3.84
N LEU A 77 3.98 2.05 4.72
CA LEU A 77 5.07 1.21 5.23
C LEU A 77 4.55 0.01 6.01
N LEU A 78 3.66 0.23 6.98
CA LEU A 78 3.11 -0.86 7.80
C LEU A 78 2.26 -1.83 6.98
N SER A 79 1.45 -1.32 6.04
CA SER A 79 0.69 -2.17 5.11
C SER A 79 1.60 -3.00 4.20
N GLY A 80 2.72 -2.44 3.73
CA GLY A 80 3.73 -3.16 2.96
C GLY A 80 4.41 -4.26 3.76
N ALA A 81 4.75 -3.99 5.02
CA ALA A 81 5.34 -4.98 5.92
C ALA A 81 4.38 -6.14 6.18
N ALA A 82 3.13 -5.84 6.55
CA ALA A 82 2.09 -6.85 6.78
C ALA A 82 1.81 -7.69 5.52
N LEU A 83 1.75 -7.05 4.35
CA LEU A 83 1.60 -7.73 3.07
C LEU A 83 2.73 -8.75 2.85
N MET A 84 3.99 -8.34 3.03
CA MET A 84 5.14 -9.23 2.80
C MET A 84 5.19 -10.38 3.80
N VAL A 85 4.96 -10.11 5.08
CA VAL A 85 4.87 -11.14 6.14
C VAL A 85 3.82 -12.18 5.76
N THR A 86 2.66 -11.73 5.30
CA THR A 86 1.58 -12.65 4.88
C THR A 86 1.95 -13.47 3.66
N LEU A 87 2.58 -12.86 2.65
CA LEU A 87 3.00 -13.56 1.44
C LEU A 87 3.92 -14.74 1.76
N VAL A 88 4.85 -14.54 2.70
CA VAL A 88 5.82 -15.56 3.10
C VAL A 88 5.19 -16.58 4.03
N ASP A 89 4.55 -16.14 5.11
CA ASP A 89 4.03 -17.04 6.15
C ASP A 89 2.91 -17.93 5.65
N VAL A 90 2.04 -17.46 4.76
CA VAL A 90 0.94 -18.29 4.24
C VAL A 90 1.48 -19.51 3.49
N VAL A 91 2.55 -19.33 2.70
CA VAL A 91 3.20 -20.43 1.98
C VAL A 91 3.93 -21.35 2.95
N LEU A 92 4.66 -20.78 3.92
CA LEU A 92 5.36 -21.54 4.93
C LEU A 92 4.40 -22.40 5.77
N VAL A 93 3.35 -21.81 6.33
CA VAL A 93 2.33 -22.53 7.12
C VAL A 93 1.64 -23.62 6.30
N ALA A 94 1.35 -23.36 5.02
CA ALA A 94 0.78 -24.38 4.14
C ALA A 94 1.70 -25.58 3.98
N GLN A 95 2.99 -25.37 3.76
CA GLN A 95 3.94 -26.45 3.52
C GLN A 95 4.40 -27.15 4.80
N THR A 96 4.68 -26.41 5.87
CA THR A 96 5.33 -26.94 7.08
C THR A 96 4.34 -27.45 8.13
N VAL A 97 3.26 -26.70 8.37
CA VAL A 97 2.26 -27.04 9.40
C VAL A 97 1.17 -27.93 8.84
N LEU A 98 0.69 -27.63 7.63
CA LEU A 98 -0.42 -28.35 7.02
C LEU A 98 0.02 -29.51 6.12
N GLY A 99 1.32 -29.63 5.83
CA GLY A 99 1.87 -30.66 4.96
C GLY A 99 1.28 -30.63 3.55
N LYS A 100 0.83 -29.46 3.09
CA LYS A 100 0.22 -29.30 1.77
C LYS A 100 1.29 -29.24 0.70
N ASP A 101 0.97 -29.81 -0.45
CA ASP A 101 1.82 -29.71 -1.63
C ASP A 101 1.95 -28.25 -2.10
N THR A 102 3.04 -27.96 -2.82
CA THR A 102 3.37 -26.61 -3.33
C THR A 102 2.20 -25.95 -4.07
N THR A 103 1.44 -26.74 -4.84
CA THR A 103 0.27 -26.26 -5.60
C THR A 103 -0.87 -25.83 -4.69
N GLU A 104 -1.16 -26.59 -3.63
CA GLU A 104 -2.21 -26.24 -2.68
C GLU A 104 -1.85 -25.00 -1.86
N GLY A 105 -0.58 -24.88 -1.44
CA GLY A 105 -0.07 -23.66 -0.78
C GLY A 105 -0.19 -22.42 -1.68
N ALA A 106 0.14 -22.55 -2.97
CA ALA A 106 -0.01 -21.48 -3.94
C ALA A 106 -1.49 -21.10 -4.17
N LEU A 107 -2.42 -22.06 -4.16
CA LEU A 107 -3.85 -21.78 -4.26
C LEU A 107 -4.38 -20.98 -3.06
N LEU A 108 -3.91 -21.29 -1.85
CA LEU A 108 -4.24 -20.52 -0.64
C LEU A 108 -3.76 -19.08 -0.75
N LEU A 109 -2.49 -18.87 -1.14
CA LEU A 109 -1.94 -17.54 -1.36
C LEU A 109 -2.71 -16.79 -2.47
N THR A 110 -3.11 -17.48 -3.53
CA THR A 110 -3.88 -16.90 -4.63
C THR A 110 -5.21 -16.33 -4.16
N ARG A 111 -5.91 -17.00 -3.24
CA ARG A 111 -7.17 -16.50 -2.66
C ARG A 111 -6.99 -15.17 -1.93
N PHE A 112 -5.93 -15.05 -1.14
CA PHE A 112 -5.53 -13.80 -0.51
C PHE A 112 -5.20 -12.72 -1.56
N LEU A 113 -4.43 -13.07 -2.60
CA LEU A 113 -4.04 -12.15 -3.67
C LEU A 113 -5.21 -11.69 -4.54
N VAL A 114 -6.27 -12.48 -4.68
CA VAL A 114 -7.49 -12.08 -5.39
C VAL A 114 -8.37 -11.15 -4.54
N ALA A 115 -8.40 -11.35 -3.21
CA ALA A 115 -9.14 -10.48 -2.31
C ALA A 115 -8.57 -9.05 -2.27
N LEU A 116 -7.25 -8.90 -2.33
CA LEU A 116 -6.54 -7.61 -2.31
C LEU A 116 -7.03 -6.59 -3.37
N PRO A 117 -7.01 -6.87 -4.69
CA PRO A 117 -7.42 -5.91 -5.71
C PRO A 117 -8.91 -5.59 -5.63
N VAL A 118 -9.76 -6.59 -5.30
CA VAL A 118 -11.20 -6.38 -5.10
C VAL A 118 -11.44 -5.35 -4.00
N ALA A 119 -10.76 -5.51 -2.86
CA ALA A 119 -10.85 -4.54 -1.78
C ALA A 119 -10.17 -3.21 -2.09
N ALA A 120 -9.09 -3.19 -2.88
CA ALA A 120 -8.45 -1.95 -3.29
C ALA A 120 -9.37 -1.06 -4.12
N VAL A 121 -10.14 -1.66 -5.04
CA VAL A 121 -11.18 -0.95 -5.79
C VAL A 121 -12.27 -0.44 -4.85
N ALA A 122 -12.78 -1.29 -3.96
CA ALA A 122 -13.79 -0.91 -2.99
C ALA A 122 -13.30 0.24 -2.07
N GLY A 123 -12.05 0.19 -1.62
CA GLY A 123 -11.43 1.21 -0.78
C GLY A 123 -11.34 2.55 -1.49
N GLY A 124 -10.97 2.54 -2.78
CA GLY A 124 -10.98 3.75 -3.62
C GLY A 124 -12.38 4.35 -3.78
N MET A 125 -13.42 3.51 -3.95
CA MET A 125 -14.80 3.98 -4.04
C MET A 125 -15.29 4.57 -2.71
N ILE A 126 -15.00 3.92 -1.59
CA ILE A 126 -15.41 4.40 -0.26
C ILE A 126 -14.66 5.70 0.09
N ALA A 127 -13.38 5.81 -0.25
CA ALA A 127 -12.59 7.02 -0.04
C ALA A 127 -13.18 8.24 -0.75
N ARG A 128 -13.70 8.08 -1.99
CA ARG A 128 -14.38 9.15 -2.71
C ARG A 128 -15.61 9.67 -1.98
N ARG A 129 -16.29 8.85 -1.16
CA ARG A 129 -17.54 9.23 -0.49
C ARG A 129 -17.35 9.67 0.96
N PHE A 130 -16.43 9.05 1.70
CA PHE A 130 -16.25 9.24 3.14
C PHE A 130 -14.91 9.88 3.52
N GLY A 131 -14.09 10.23 2.53
CA GLY A 131 -12.70 10.67 2.70
C GLY A 131 -11.75 9.49 2.92
N GLU A 132 -10.46 9.71 2.77
CA GLU A 132 -9.44 8.65 2.78
C GLU A 132 -9.16 8.08 4.17
N ARG A 133 -9.35 8.89 5.22
CA ARG A 133 -9.01 8.52 6.61
C ARG A 133 -9.74 7.27 7.10
N TRP A 134 -11.04 7.17 6.81
CA TRP A 134 -11.91 6.13 7.35
C TRP A 134 -11.67 4.78 6.67
N PRO A 135 -11.57 4.69 5.33
CA PRO A 135 -11.16 3.48 4.64
C PRO A 135 -9.78 2.99 5.05
N MET A 136 -8.79 3.87 5.23
CA MET A 136 -7.46 3.46 5.70
C MET A 136 -7.53 2.85 7.10
N ALA A 137 -8.19 3.52 8.04
CA ALA A 137 -8.31 3.03 9.41
C ALA A 137 -9.12 1.74 9.50
N ALA A 138 -10.23 1.66 8.76
CA ALA A 138 -11.07 0.46 8.69
C ALA A 138 -10.31 -0.72 8.06
N GLY A 139 -9.58 -0.48 6.97
CA GLY A 139 -8.79 -1.52 6.31
C GLY A 139 -7.72 -2.10 7.23
N MET A 140 -6.95 -1.22 7.90
CA MET A 140 -5.94 -1.64 8.87
C MET A 140 -6.56 -2.35 10.09
N ALA A 141 -7.73 -1.91 10.57
CA ALA A 141 -8.44 -2.58 11.66
C ALA A 141 -8.97 -3.96 11.25
N VAL A 142 -9.50 -4.11 10.03
CA VAL A 142 -9.94 -5.39 9.47
C VAL A 142 -8.75 -6.33 9.28
N SER A 143 -7.61 -5.83 8.79
CA SER A 143 -6.36 -6.61 8.74
C SER A 143 -5.92 -7.07 10.12
N ALA A 144 -5.93 -6.18 11.12
CA ALA A 144 -5.58 -6.56 12.50
C ALA A 144 -6.50 -7.67 13.02
N ALA A 145 -7.81 -7.57 12.81
CA ALA A 145 -8.76 -8.61 13.17
C ALA A 145 -8.48 -9.93 12.43
N GLY A 146 -8.19 -9.87 11.13
CA GLY A 146 -7.79 -11.02 10.32
C GLY A 146 -6.55 -11.73 10.88
N TYR A 147 -5.49 -10.98 11.18
CA TYR A 147 -4.29 -11.55 11.80
C TYR A 147 -4.52 -12.12 13.19
N LEU A 148 -5.40 -11.52 14.01
CA LEU A 148 -5.77 -12.09 15.30
C LEU A 148 -6.53 -13.41 15.15
N LEU A 149 -7.40 -13.53 14.14
CA LEU A 149 -8.08 -14.78 13.83
C LEU A 149 -7.10 -15.87 13.38
N ILE A 150 -6.12 -15.50 12.55
CA ILE A 150 -5.03 -16.39 12.11
C ILE A 150 -4.15 -16.80 13.30
N ALA A 151 -3.79 -15.87 14.16
CA ALA A 151 -3.00 -16.16 15.36
C ALA A 151 -3.74 -17.07 16.36
N ALA A 152 -5.07 -17.06 16.34
CA ALA A 152 -5.93 -17.91 17.17
C ALA A 152 -6.27 -19.27 16.52
N TRP A 153 -5.48 -19.70 15.52
CA TRP A 153 -5.68 -20.97 14.83
C TRP A 153 -5.50 -22.18 15.77
N PRO A 154 -6.53 -23.05 15.90
CA PRO A 154 -6.48 -24.21 16.77
C PRO A 154 -5.54 -25.30 16.23
N ALA A 155 -5.22 -26.25 17.11
CA ALA A 155 -4.27 -27.31 16.80
C ALA A 155 -4.73 -28.28 15.71
N ASP A 156 -6.04 -28.45 15.56
CA ASP A 156 -6.66 -29.23 14.48
C ASP A 156 -7.22 -28.28 13.41
N LEU A 157 -6.32 -27.61 12.71
CA LEU A 157 -6.71 -26.61 11.72
C LEU A 157 -7.33 -27.24 10.47
N ALA A 158 -6.96 -28.49 10.16
CA ALA A 158 -7.49 -29.22 9.01
C ALA A 158 -8.99 -29.48 9.11
N ASN A 159 -9.52 -29.65 10.34
CA ASN A 159 -10.95 -29.84 10.59
C ASN A 159 -11.68 -28.58 11.07
N ALA A 160 -10.96 -27.46 11.24
CA ALA A 160 -11.54 -26.22 11.72
C ALA A 160 -12.28 -25.48 10.60
N SER A 161 -13.61 -25.38 10.73
CA SER A 161 -14.49 -24.71 9.78
C SER A 161 -15.41 -23.72 10.48
N TYR A 162 -15.66 -22.57 9.86
CA TYR A 162 -16.79 -21.71 10.23
C TYR A 162 -18.03 -22.22 9.51
N GLY A 163 -18.66 -23.27 10.07
CA GLY A 163 -19.79 -23.94 9.42
C GLY A 163 -19.38 -24.56 8.07
N PRO A 164 -19.96 -24.12 6.92
CA PRO A 164 -19.63 -24.68 5.60
C PRO A 164 -18.34 -24.15 4.98
N LEU A 165 -17.71 -23.12 5.55
CA LEU A 165 -16.53 -22.46 5.00
C LEU A 165 -15.25 -22.88 5.75
N PRO A 166 -14.17 -23.23 5.04
CA PRO A 166 -12.87 -23.46 5.67
C PRO A 166 -12.41 -22.21 6.43
N ARG A 167 -12.01 -22.39 7.69
CA ARG A 167 -11.60 -21.28 8.57
C ARG A 167 -10.42 -20.50 8.00
N MET A 168 -9.41 -21.21 7.50
CA MET A 168 -8.24 -20.63 6.83
C MET A 168 -8.59 -19.70 5.67
N ASP A 169 -9.44 -20.18 4.76
CA ASP A 169 -9.79 -19.42 3.55
C ASP A 169 -10.49 -18.12 3.91
N THR A 170 -11.38 -18.21 4.90
CA THR A 170 -12.14 -17.07 5.39
C THR A 170 -11.20 -16.05 6.04
N ASP A 171 -10.31 -16.49 6.93
CA ASP A 171 -9.39 -15.61 7.65
C ASP A 171 -8.38 -14.92 6.70
N LEU A 172 -7.89 -15.66 5.69
CA LEU A 172 -7.02 -15.12 4.64
C LEU A 172 -7.74 -14.11 3.75
N VAL A 173 -8.96 -14.41 3.33
CA VAL A 173 -9.77 -13.47 2.54
C VAL A 173 -10.05 -12.21 3.35
N ILE A 174 -10.43 -12.31 4.63
CA ILE A 174 -10.66 -11.16 5.51
C ILE A 174 -9.39 -10.30 5.60
N THR A 175 -8.23 -10.93 5.81
CA THR A 175 -6.95 -10.23 5.91
C THR A 175 -6.57 -9.52 4.60
N GLY A 176 -6.76 -10.20 3.47
CA GLY A 176 -6.54 -9.67 2.13
C GLY A 176 -7.50 -8.52 1.79
N LEU A 177 -8.77 -8.63 2.19
CA LEU A 177 -9.74 -7.53 2.05
C LEU A 177 -9.33 -6.33 2.89
N GLY A 178 -8.90 -6.53 4.13
CA GLY A 178 -8.42 -5.46 5.01
C GLY A 178 -7.23 -4.70 4.39
N LEU A 179 -6.19 -5.43 3.96
CA LEU A 179 -4.98 -4.83 3.40
C LEU A 179 -5.27 -4.14 2.07
N GLY A 180 -6.12 -4.75 1.24
CA GLY A 180 -6.50 -4.21 -0.06
C GLY A 180 -7.21 -2.86 0.09
N LEU A 181 -8.11 -2.75 1.07
CA LEU A 181 -8.88 -1.52 1.33
C LEU A 181 -8.00 -0.29 1.60
N VAL A 182 -6.77 -0.50 2.08
CA VAL A 182 -5.82 0.57 2.42
C VAL A 182 -5.06 1.09 1.21
N ILE A 183 -4.86 0.25 0.18
CA ILE A 183 -3.93 0.54 -0.93
C ILE A 183 -4.31 1.81 -1.70
N ALA A 184 -5.56 1.92 -2.15
CA ALA A 184 -6.00 3.07 -2.94
C ALA A 184 -6.17 4.36 -2.12
N PRO A 185 -6.78 4.34 -0.91
CA PRO A 185 -6.92 5.52 -0.07
C PRO A 185 -5.58 6.15 0.37
N VAL A 186 -4.56 5.34 0.65
CA VAL A 186 -3.21 5.84 0.99
C VAL A 186 -2.64 6.70 -0.14
N SER A 187 -2.71 6.20 -1.38
CA SER A 187 -2.23 6.95 -2.54
C SER A 187 -3.03 8.24 -2.76
N SER A 188 -4.36 8.19 -2.62
CA SER A 188 -5.22 9.38 -2.73
C SER A 188 -4.90 10.43 -1.67
N ALA A 189 -4.72 10.00 -0.41
CA ALA A 189 -4.46 10.89 0.72
C ALA A 189 -3.14 11.66 0.55
N VAL A 190 -2.06 10.96 0.15
CA VAL A 190 -0.76 11.61 -0.08
C VAL A 190 -0.84 12.65 -1.19
N LEU A 191 -1.55 12.35 -2.28
CA LEU A 191 -1.77 13.30 -3.38
C LEU A 191 -2.57 14.52 -2.91
N GLY A 192 -3.55 14.35 -2.02
CA GLY A 192 -4.32 15.45 -1.45
C GLY A 192 -3.49 16.44 -0.60
N PHE A 193 -2.32 16.04 -0.10
CA PHE A 193 -1.46 16.90 0.73
C PHE A 193 -0.40 17.68 -0.07
N VAL A 194 -0.20 17.36 -1.35
CA VAL A 194 0.85 17.95 -2.18
C VAL A 194 0.27 18.74 -3.35
N PRO A 195 0.93 19.83 -3.81
CA PRO A 195 0.52 20.52 -5.02
C PRO A 195 0.58 19.60 -6.25
N ALA A 196 -0.30 19.83 -7.23
CA ALA A 196 -0.39 19.02 -8.46
C ALA A 196 0.96 18.84 -9.18
N ALA A 197 1.81 19.87 -9.19
CA ALA A 197 3.15 19.83 -9.79
C ALA A 197 4.10 18.81 -9.13
N ARG A 198 3.77 18.30 -7.93
CA ARG A 198 4.59 17.38 -7.13
C ARG A 198 3.95 16.00 -6.93
N HIS A 199 2.80 15.71 -7.58
CA HIS A 199 2.11 14.41 -7.49
C HIS A 199 2.99 13.22 -7.87
N GLY A 200 3.91 13.40 -8.82
CA GLY A 200 4.86 12.36 -9.22
C GLY A 200 5.78 11.92 -8.07
N VAL A 201 6.34 12.89 -7.32
CA VAL A 201 7.20 12.60 -6.17
C VAL A 201 6.40 11.98 -5.03
N ALA A 202 5.20 12.50 -4.78
CA ALA A 202 4.36 12.02 -3.69
C ALA A 202 3.89 10.57 -3.91
N SER A 203 3.54 10.21 -5.15
CA SER A 203 3.26 8.81 -5.52
C SER A 203 4.48 7.91 -5.35
N ALA A 204 5.66 8.37 -5.77
CA ALA A 204 6.90 7.63 -5.60
C ALA A 204 7.22 7.38 -4.11
N ALA A 205 6.99 8.38 -3.25
CA ALA A 205 7.18 8.26 -1.80
C ALA A 205 6.31 7.14 -1.19
N VAL A 206 5.05 7.02 -1.62
CA VAL A 206 4.13 5.96 -1.17
C VAL A 206 4.67 4.57 -1.53
N VAL A 207 5.13 4.42 -2.78
CA VAL A 207 5.68 3.15 -3.28
C VAL A 207 6.96 2.78 -2.53
N VAL A 208 7.88 3.74 -2.36
CA VAL A 208 9.13 3.54 -1.62
C VAL A 208 8.85 3.16 -0.17
N ALA A 209 7.94 3.88 0.51
CA ALA A 209 7.54 3.55 1.86
C ALA A 209 6.99 2.12 1.97
N ARG A 210 6.15 1.70 1.01
CA ARG A 210 5.61 0.34 0.95
C ARG A 210 6.71 -0.70 0.76
N MET A 211 7.64 -0.47 -0.14
CA MET A 211 8.71 -1.43 -0.44
C MET A 211 9.73 -1.51 0.69
N MET A 212 10.02 -0.39 1.37
CA MET A 212 10.75 -0.41 2.64
C MET A 212 10.01 -1.23 3.69
N GLY A 213 8.68 -1.07 3.80
CA GLY A 213 7.84 -1.91 4.64
C GLY A 213 8.00 -3.39 4.34
N MET A 214 7.90 -3.78 3.06
CA MET A 214 8.06 -5.18 2.63
C MET A 214 9.44 -5.73 3.02
N LEU A 215 10.51 -4.97 2.78
CA LEU A 215 11.89 -5.36 3.12
C LEU A 215 12.10 -5.52 4.63
N LEU A 216 11.60 -4.57 5.43
CA LEU A 216 11.66 -4.66 6.88
C LEU A 216 10.82 -5.83 7.41
N GLY A 217 9.65 -6.08 6.80
CA GLY A 217 8.79 -7.20 7.13
C GLY A 217 9.49 -8.54 6.96
N ILE A 218 10.07 -8.81 5.78
CA ILE A 218 10.80 -10.07 5.54
C ILE A 218 12.06 -10.19 6.40
N SER A 219 12.80 -9.09 6.60
CA SER A 219 14.00 -9.13 7.44
C SER A 219 13.67 -9.42 8.91
N ALA A 220 12.61 -8.79 9.44
CA ALA A 220 12.15 -9.02 10.81
C ALA A 220 11.60 -10.43 10.96
N LEU A 221 10.85 -10.91 9.97
CA LEU A 221 10.35 -12.28 9.90
C LEU A 221 11.48 -13.30 10.00
N SER A 222 12.50 -13.19 9.14
CA SER A 222 13.61 -14.14 9.15
C SER A 222 14.41 -14.07 10.45
N ALA A 223 14.73 -12.86 10.93
CA ALA A 223 15.50 -12.69 12.16
C ALA A 223 14.78 -13.25 13.39
N TRP A 224 13.48 -12.93 13.52
CA TRP A 224 12.65 -13.43 14.62
C TRP A 224 12.41 -14.93 14.49
N GLY A 225 12.05 -15.40 13.31
CA GLY A 225 11.75 -16.80 13.04
C GLY A 225 12.94 -17.70 13.33
N PHE A 226 14.13 -17.39 12.81
CA PHE A 226 15.34 -18.17 13.11
C PHE A 226 15.69 -18.16 14.60
N TYR A 227 15.62 -17.01 15.26
CA TYR A 227 15.87 -16.91 16.70
C TYR A 227 14.89 -17.79 17.49
N ARG A 228 13.59 -17.69 17.17
CA ARG A 228 12.53 -18.37 17.90
C ARG A 228 12.54 -19.87 17.63
N PHE A 229 12.70 -20.29 16.38
CA PHE A 229 12.86 -21.69 15.98
C PHE A 229 14.02 -22.34 16.73
N HIS A 230 15.20 -21.70 16.72
CA HIS A 230 16.37 -22.22 17.42
C HIS A 230 16.17 -22.26 18.93
N ALA A 231 15.47 -21.28 19.52
CA ALA A 231 15.15 -21.29 20.95
C ALA A 231 14.18 -22.42 21.32
N LEU A 232 13.17 -22.68 20.49
CA LEU A 232 12.17 -23.72 20.72
C LEU A 232 12.71 -25.13 20.44
N THR A 233 13.71 -25.27 19.57
CA THR A 233 14.33 -26.55 19.20
C THR A 233 15.64 -26.85 19.93
N ALA A 234 16.14 -25.95 20.78
CA ALA A 234 17.43 -26.10 21.47
C ALA A 234 17.55 -27.39 22.29
N ASP A 235 16.45 -27.82 22.92
CA ASP A 235 16.41 -29.04 23.74
C ASP A 235 15.92 -30.27 22.97
N LEU A 236 15.46 -30.11 21.72
CA LEU A 236 14.99 -31.21 20.89
C LEU A 236 16.18 -31.98 20.32
N LYS A 237 16.32 -33.25 20.74
CA LYS A 237 17.35 -34.16 20.22
C LYS A 237 16.75 -35.03 19.11
N PRO A 238 17.26 -34.96 17.87
CA PRO A 238 16.79 -35.84 16.81
C PRO A 238 17.12 -37.31 17.18
N PRO A 239 16.16 -38.23 17.10
CA PRO A 239 16.43 -39.64 17.32
C PRO A 239 17.38 -40.14 16.24
N LEU A 240 18.41 -40.89 16.64
CA LEU A 240 19.45 -41.37 15.74
C LEU A 240 19.20 -42.84 15.40
N PRO A 241 19.03 -43.20 14.11
CA PRO A 241 18.59 -44.54 13.70
C PRO A 241 19.56 -45.66 14.08
N PHE A 242 20.84 -45.32 14.33
CA PHE A 242 21.88 -46.27 14.73
C PHE A 242 21.96 -46.54 16.24
N LEU A 243 21.15 -45.86 17.06
CA LEU A 243 21.16 -46.04 18.54
C LEU A 243 19.96 -46.83 19.08
N MET A 244 19.04 -47.28 18.22
CA MET A 244 17.76 -47.88 18.65
C MET A 244 17.19 -48.84 17.60
N SER A 245 16.16 -49.60 17.98
CA SER A 245 15.42 -50.47 17.05
C SER A 245 14.54 -49.66 16.08
N GLU A 246 14.17 -50.23 14.93
CA GLU A 246 13.33 -49.54 13.93
C GLU A 246 11.98 -49.07 14.49
N ASP A 247 11.33 -49.90 15.32
CA ASP A 247 10.04 -49.57 15.95
C ASP A 247 10.17 -48.41 16.95
N GLU A 248 11.28 -48.37 17.68
CA GLU A 248 11.57 -47.32 18.66
C GLU A 248 11.97 -46.02 17.99
N PHE A 249 12.74 -46.10 16.89
CA PHE A 249 13.03 -44.96 16.02
C PHE A 249 11.76 -44.36 15.44
N ALA A 250 10.86 -45.17 14.89
CA ALA A 250 9.59 -44.70 14.34
C ALA A 250 8.74 -43.98 15.40
N ARG A 251 8.70 -44.51 16.64
CA ARG A 251 7.97 -43.91 17.76
C ARG A 251 8.60 -42.58 18.21
N GLN A 252 9.91 -42.54 18.40
CA GLN A 252 10.61 -41.31 18.81
C GLN A 252 10.57 -40.25 17.72
N MET A 253 10.68 -40.63 16.44
CA MET A 253 10.58 -39.71 15.32
C MET A 253 9.21 -39.05 15.24
N LYS A 254 8.14 -39.80 15.54
CA LYS A 254 6.78 -39.24 15.63
C LYS A 254 6.66 -38.18 16.74
N ILE A 255 7.27 -38.41 17.90
CA ILE A 255 7.28 -37.46 19.01
C ILE A 255 8.10 -36.22 18.65
N TYR A 256 9.29 -36.41 18.07
CA TYR A 256 10.15 -35.34 17.61
C TYR A 256 9.45 -34.44 16.57
N ASN A 257 8.85 -35.05 15.54
CA ASN A 257 8.13 -34.30 14.50
C ASN A 257 6.93 -33.52 15.07
N ALA A 258 6.19 -34.10 16.02
CA ALA A 258 5.10 -33.41 16.69
C ALA A 258 5.59 -32.19 17.48
N ALA A 259 6.72 -32.31 18.19
CA ALA A 259 7.32 -31.19 18.92
C ALA A 259 7.86 -30.09 18.00
N VAL A 260 8.46 -30.46 16.85
CA VAL A 260 8.89 -29.49 15.83
C VAL A 260 7.70 -28.75 15.23
N GLN A 261 6.60 -29.44 14.91
CA GLN A 261 5.40 -28.80 14.39
C GLN A 261 4.75 -27.85 15.41
N ASP A 262 4.78 -28.17 16.69
CA ASP A 262 4.28 -27.29 17.75
C ASP A 262 5.16 -26.03 17.92
N ALA A 263 6.48 -26.20 17.81
CA ALA A 263 7.42 -25.07 17.79
C ALA A 263 7.15 -24.13 16.61
N LEU A 264 7.00 -24.66 15.39
CA LEU A 264 6.68 -23.88 14.20
C LEU A 264 5.34 -23.15 14.34
N ARG A 265 4.30 -23.82 14.85
CA ARG A 265 3.02 -23.18 15.10
C ARG A 265 3.14 -22.00 16.05
N THR A 266 3.86 -22.18 17.16
CA THR A 266 4.07 -21.13 18.16
C THR A 266 4.79 -19.93 17.55
N GLU A 267 5.84 -20.19 16.77
CA GLU A 267 6.57 -19.15 16.03
C GLU A 267 5.66 -18.36 15.08
N TYR A 268 4.87 -19.04 14.23
CA TYR A 268 3.94 -18.35 13.33
C TYR A 268 2.86 -17.56 14.08
N GLN A 269 2.31 -18.10 15.16
CA GLN A 269 1.32 -17.40 15.99
C GLN A 269 1.89 -16.08 16.56
N GLU A 270 3.13 -16.10 17.04
CA GLU A 270 3.80 -14.88 17.53
C GLU A 270 3.99 -13.85 16.42
N ILE A 271 4.40 -14.28 15.22
CA ILE A 271 4.58 -13.41 14.06
C ILE A 271 3.24 -12.76 13.66
N PHE A 272 2.15 -13.52 13.61
CA PHE A 272 0.83 -12.97 13.29
C PHE A 272 0.33 -12.01 14.37
N TRP A 273 0.61 -12.27 15.65
CA TRP A 273 0.32 -11.32 16.74
C TRP A 273 1.08 -10.00 16.60
N ILE A 274 2.37 -10.06 16.29
CA ILE A 274 3.19 -8.86 16.04
C ILE A 274 2.62 -8.08 14.84
N THR A 275 2.27 -8.79 13.77
CA THR A 275 1.68 -8.20 12.56
C THR A 275 0.32 -7.56 12.83
N ALA A 276 -0.52 -8.18 13.66
CA ALA A 276 -1.77 -7.57 14.12
C ALA A 276 -1.50 -6.25 14.88
N GLY A 277 -0.48 -6.21 15.75
CA GLY A 277 -0.04 -5.00 16.44
C GLY A 277 0.42 -3.90 15.48
N MET A 278 1.17 -4.26 14.43
CA MET A 278 1.55 -3.34 13.35
C MET A 278 0.33 -2.78 12.62
N CYS A 279 -0.68 -3.62 12.36
CA CYS A 279 -1.93 -3.19 11.75
C CYS A 279 -2.72 -2.23 12.66
N VAL A 280 -2.78 -2.48 13.97
CA VAL A 280 -3.38 -1.55 14.95
C VAL A 280 -2.65 -0.21 14.94
N LEU A 281 -1.32 -0.21 14.97
CA LEU A 281 -0.52 1.01 14.86
C LEU A 281 -0.83 1.77 13.55
N GLY A 282 -0.95 1.05 12.44
CA GLY A 282 -1.34 1.65 11.16
C GLY A 282 -2.76 2.22 11.17
N ALA A 283 -3.71 1.59 11.86
CA ALA A 283 -5.04 2.15 12.03
C ALA A 283 -5.00 3.47 12.84
N LEU A 284 -4.18 3.54 13.90
CA LEU A 284 -3.97 4.76 14.68
C LEU A 284 -3.32 5.87 13.84
N LEU A 285 -2.31 5.54 13.03
CA LEU A 285 -1.69 6.48 12.10
C LEU A 285 -2.69 6.97 11.03
N ALA A 286 -3.54 6.09 10.50
CA ALA A 286 -4.58 6.46 9.55
C ALA A 286 -5.58 7.46 10.16
N LEU A 287 -5.95 7.28 11.43
CA LEU A 287 -6.80 8.22 12.16
C LEU A 287 -6.09 9.57 12.37
N ALA A 288 -4.79 9.55 12.71
CA ALA A 288 -3.97 10.74 12.88
C ALA A 288 -3.77 11.52 11.57
N ALA A 289 -3.73 10.83 10.42
CA ALA A 289 -3.63 11.46 9.10
C ALA A 289 -4.86 12.31 8.73
N GLY A 290 -6.02 12.05 9.34
CA GLY A 290 -7.30 12.71 9.03
C GLY A 290 -7.63 13.97 9.84
N GLY A 291 -6.65 14.58 10.50
CA GLY A 291 -6.83 15.73 11.38
C GLY A 291 -7.14 17.06 10.67
N ARG A 292 -8.44 17.28 10.36
CA ARG A 292 -9.16 18.55 10.06
C ARG A 292 -8.46 19.56 9.12
N ASP A 293 -9.06 19.74 7.93
CA ASP A 293 -9.59 21.04 7.51
C ASP A 293 -10.85 20.83 6.68
N GLY A 294 -11.99 21.16 7.29
CA GLY A 294 -13.21 21.46 6.56
C GLY A 294 -13.06 22.84 5.93
N GLY A 295 -12.29 22.92 4.85
CA GLY A 295 -12.37 24.03 3.90
C GLY A 295 -13.62 23.83 3.06
N ARG A 296 -14.76 24.32 3.56
CA ARG A 296 -15.88 24.69 2.70
C ARG A 296 -15.40 25.85 1.83
N ASP A 297 -14.81 25.56 0.68
CA ASP A 297 -14.84 26.49 -0.44
C ASP A 297 -16.23 26.36 -1.07
N ARG A 298 -17.21 26.95 -0.38
CA ARG A 298 -18.46 27.42 -0.97
C ARG A 298 -18.42 28.94 -0.86
N ASP A 299 -17.75 29.58 -1.80
CA ASP A 299 -17.85 31.01 -2.16
C ASP A 299 -17.05 31.16 -3.46
N GLY A 300 -17.59 31.49 -4.64
CA GLY A 300 -18.96 31.69 -5.06
C GLY A 300 -18.99 31.65 -6.60
N GLU A 301 -19.98 30.94 -7.15
CA GLU A 301 -20.44 31.18 -8.52
C GLU A 301 -21.50 32.29 -8.45
N PRO A 302 -21.34 33.44 -9.13
CA PRO A 302 -22.47 34.30 -9.40
C PRO A 302 -23.26 33.68 -10.56
N GLY A 303 -24.09 32.68 -10.22
CA GLY A 303 -25.18 32.23 -11.07
C GLY A 303 -26.18 33.38 -11.23
N GLY A 304 -26.36 33.81 -12.48
CA GLY A 304 -27.34 34.84 -12.81
C GLY A 304 -28.74 34.40 -12.44
N ASP A 305 -29.51 35.32 -11.87
CA ASP A 305 -30.95 35.20 -11.90
C ASP A 305 -31.61 36.52 -12.32
N ARG A 306 -32.60 36.31 -13.18
CA ARG A 306 -33.40 37.26 -13.91
C ARG A 306 -34.40 37.88 -12.94
N ASN A 307 -34.36 39.18 -12.76
CA ASN A 307 -35.59 39.92 -12.46
C ASN A 307 -35.44 41.41 -12.80
N ARG A 308 -35.98 41.82 -13.95
CA ARG A 308 -36.33 43.22 -14.21
C ARG A 308 -37.83 43.31 -14.43
N PRO A 309 -38.57 44.07 -13.61
CA PRO A 309 -39.99 44.28 -13.84
C PRO A 309 -40.19 45.25 -15.00
N THR A 310 -41.20 44.93 -15.80
CA THR A 310 -41.75 45.72 -16.89
C THR A 310 -42.45 46.97 -16.36
N THR A 311 -42.01 48.15 -16.81
CA THR A 311 -42.82 49.37 -16.75
C THR A 311 -42.94 49.98 -18.15
N ARG A 312 -44.13 49.81 -18.73
CA ARG A 312 -44.65 50.69 -19.79
C ARG A 312 -44.86 52.08 -19.18
N HIS A 313 -44.31 53.11 -19.81
CA HIS A 313 -44.92 54.44 -19.76
C HIS A 313 -44.75 55.16 -21.10
N THR A 314 -45.88 55.59 -21.63
CA THR A 314 -46.13 56.36 -22.84
C THR A 314 -45.82 57.85 -22.67
N GLY A 315 -45.28 58.50 -23.71
CA GLY A 315 -45.71 59.84 -24.16
C GLY A 315 -44.88 61.09 -23.80
N ARG A 316 -44.25 61.66 -24.85
CA ARG A 316 -44.33 63.07 -25.33
C ARG A 316 -43.37 64.18 -24.79
N ASP A 317 -42.66 64.77 -25.76
CA ASP A 317 -42.08 66.12 -25.98
C ASP A 317 -41.33 66.91 -24.88
N SER A 318 -40.11 67.38 -25.20
CA SER A 318 -39.86 68.81 -25.59
C SER A 318 -38.36 69.19 -25.62
N GLY A 319 -37.98 70.05 -26.59
CA GLY A 319 -36.86 71.03 -26.52
C GLY A 319 -35.44 70.49 -26.74
N ASN A 320 -34.87 70.58 -27.95
CA ASN A 320 -34.07 71.71 -28.46
C ASN A 320 -32.70 71.87 -27.77
N ASP A 321 -31.60 71.49 -28.45
CA ASP A 321 -30.56 72.47 -28.77
C ASP A 321 -29.59 71.98 -29.86
N SER A 322 -29.40 72.90 -30.79
CA SER A 322 -28.48 73.04 -31.91
C SER A 322 -27.00 72.71 -31.64
N ALA A 323 -26.30 72.16 -32.65
CA ALA A 323 -25.23 72.87 -33.39
C ALA A 323 -24.43 71.95 -34.34
N THR A 324 -24.56 72.25 -35.65
CA THR A 324 -23.49 72.34 -36.68
C THR A 324 -22.56 71.17 -36.99
N GLY A 325 -22.48 70.81 -38.28
CA GLY A 325 -21.20 70.40 -38.89
C GLY A 325 -21.19 69.41 -40.05
N HIS A 326 -21.53 69.87 -41.25
CA HIS A 326 -20.94 69.51 -42.57
C HIS A 326 -20.83 68.04 -43.08
N VAL A 327 -21.55 67.80 -44.18
CA VAL A 327 -21.34 66.78 -45.27
C VAL A 327 -20.42 67.42 -46.34
N PRO A 328 -19.49 66.73 -47.06
CA PRO A 328 -19.79 65.87 -48.23
C PRO A 328 -18.86 64.64 -48.43
N ALA A 329 -19.38 63.47 -48.83
CA ALA A 329 -19.74 62.99 -50.17
C ALA A 329 -18.57 62.44 -51.02
N GLY A 330 -18.71 61.17 -51.42
CA GLY A 330 -18.40 60.70 -52.78
C GLY A 330 -16.95 60.35 -53.14
N GLY A 331 -16.68 59.04 -53.31
CA GLY A 331 -15.46 58.56 -53.97
C GLY A 331 -15.51 57.08 -54.32
N ARG A 332 -15.91 56.77 -55.56
CA ARG A 332 -15.88 55.43 -56.18
C ARG A 332 -14.44 54.95 -56.48
N ARG A 333 -14.30 53.61 -56.58
CA ARG A 333 -13.30 52.75 -57.32
C ARG A 333 -12.64 51.77 -56.34
N ASN A 334 -12.90 50.45 -56.34
CA ASN A 334 -12.76 49.42 -57.40
C ASN A 334 -11.36 49.38 -58.01
N ILE A 335 -10.47 48.51 -57.51
CA ILE A 335 -9.39 47.85 -58.27
C ILE A 335 -9.15 46.45 -57.65
N LEU A 336 -9.04 45.47 -58.55
CA LEU A 336 -8.50 44.11 -58.46
C LEU A 336 -7.31 43.96 -57.48
N GLY A 337 -6.93 42.79 -56.99
CA GLY A 337 -7.15 41.42 -57.42
C GLY A 337 -6.03 40.54 -56.85
N ASP A 338 -6.14 39.28 -57.23
CA ASP A 338 -5.33 38.08 -57.02
C ASP A 338 -3.80 38.19 -56.86
N ASP A 339 -3.28 37.07 -56.33
CA ASP A 339 -1.92 36.49 -56.43
C ASP A 339 -0.91 36.72 -55.29
N GLY A 340 -0.54 35.60 -54.65
CA GLY A 340 0.56 35.43 -53.70
C GLY A 340 0.48 34.12 -52.92
#